data_AF-A0A954VDW7-F1
#
_entry.id   AF-A0A954VDW7-F1
#
_cell.length_a   1.000
_cell.length_b   1.000
_cell.length_c   1.000
_cell.angle_alpha   90.00
_cell.angle_beta   90.00
_cell.angle_gamma   90.00
#
_symmetry.space_group_name_H-M   'P 1'
#
loop_
_entity.id
_entity.type
_entity.pdbx_description
1 polymer ?
#
loop_
_entity_poly.entity_id
_entity_poly.type
_entity_poly.pdbx_seq_one_letter_code
_entity_poly.pdbx_strand_id
1 'polypeptide(L)'
;MSDNSASQPAVGPAESGDAAAASLTPLERKRLEKLFAHAKERTTKEQYDYAHELLGQCVRKDPSNLVYVEAMMDNLQTKFSNNKKGGRTKGNRSEFKKAISGGDWTQVISEGLELLLHNPWDVPTLRGIAQACEALHFNEVELRYLKNALDANPKDIEVNKHCATSLARMGQFDQAIACWRRIEEINRNLAEPSKMIGELLLAKQRHIGGVGVDDEPTEGGNAKTATAKPTRAMPTRIKPEEPRKAGSADTDRAADADVATGASGQVGDVAVPQLSRQEQLERAIVKEPTVIANYLQLAELFSEQESYADAERVLTRALAASGNDFQVRERLEDAQVRRLKHLVTTLEHEAAQQPTEELRENLQRRRADLNRLELEILTGRHQRYPKNVEIKHELGLRLKRAGNFAEAVKFLDESAQVPDLAAVALLEAGECRQHLRKYQDALKCYLAAAKAAQEADPERFKLSLYRAGVLAAGLKAWDQAEKLLGRLLRIDPNYRDAAARLDKVRESRQN
;
A
#
# COMPACT_ATOMS: atom_id res chain seq x y z
N MET A 1 -62.34 -53.73 -21.08
CA MET A 1 -61.14 -54.60 -21.09
C MET A 1 -60.01 -53.84 -21.76
N SER A 2 -58.77 -54.21 -21.40
CA SER A 2 -57.47 -53.67 -21.83
C SER A 2 -56.89 -52.60 -20.93
N ASP A 3 -56.04 -53.06 -20.01
CA ASP A 3 -55.02 -52.29 -19.33
C ASP A 3 -54.07 -51.61 -20.33
N ASN A 4 -53.46 -50.49 -19.93
CA ASN A 4 -52.01 -50.40 -20.11
C ASN A 4 -51.37 -49.59 -18.96
N SER A 5 -50.22 -50.07 -18.50
CA SER A 5 -49.56 -49.63 -17.27
C SER A 5 -48.60 -48.46 -17.49
N ALA A 6 -48.29 -47.77 -16.39
CA ALA A 6 -47.38 -46.63 -16.40
C ALA A 6 -45.93 -47.03 -16.75
N SER A 7 -45.21 -46.12 -17.38
CA SER A 7 -43.74 -46.13 -17.48
C SER A 7 -43.23 -44.70 -17.38
N GLN A 8 -42.43 -44.41 -16.35
CA GLN A 8 -41.83 -43.10 -16.12
C GLN A 8 -40.61 -42.90 -17.03
N PRO A 9 -40.39 -41.70 -17.61
CA PRO A 9 -39.06 -41.30 -18.06
C PRO A 9 -38.23 -40.80 -16.87
N ALA A 10 -36.95 -41.19 -16.84
CA ALA A 10 -36.05 -40.89 -15.73
C ALA A 10 -35.71 -39.39 -15.63
N VAL A 11 -35.73 -38.86 -14.40
CA VAL A 11 -35.19 -37.53 -14.08
C VAL A 11 -33.67 -37.67 -13.98
N GLY A 12 -32.94 -37.10 -14.94
CA GLY A 12 -31.50 -36.91 -14.81
C GLY A 12 -31.18 -35.91 -13.67
N PRO A 13 -30.03 -36.05 -12.98
CA PRO A 13 -29.69 -35.15 -11.88
C PRO A 13 -29.56 -33.72 -12.39
N ALA A 14 -30.12 -32.79 -11.63
CA ALA A 14 -30.10 -31.37 -11.96
C ALA A 14 -28.66 -30.87 -12.15
N GLU A 15 -28.40 -30.19 -13.27
CA GLU A 15 -27.14 -29.51 -13.51
C GLU A 15 -26.91 -28.49 -12.38
N SER A 16 -25.79 -28.65 -11.68
CA SER A 16 -25.39 -27.77 -10.58
C SER A 16 -25.26 -26.33 -11.08
N GLY A 17 -25.89 -25.39 -10.36
CA GLY A 17 -25.91 -23.99 -10.74
C GLY A 17 -24.54 -23.31 -10.63
N ASP A 18 -23.75 -23.43 -11.69
CA ASP A 18 -22.48 -22.74 -11.86
C ASP A 18 -22.70 -21.43 -12.65
N ALA A 19 -23.48 -20.53 -12.05
CA ALA A 19 -23.84 -19.22 -12.61
C ALA A 19 -22.87 -18.10 -12.17
N ALA A 20 -21.61 -18.46 -11.89
CA ALA A 20 -20.56 -17.52 -11.49
C ALA A 20 -19.89 -16.89 -12.72
N ALA A 21 -20.06 -15.57 -12.86
CA ALA A 21 -19.28 -14.69 -13.74
C ALA A 21 -19.16 -15.10 -15.23
N ALA A 22 -20.18 -14.75 -16.03
CA ALA A 22 -20.02 -14.60 -17.48
C ALA A 22 -18.95 -13.52 -17.78
N SER A 23 -17.70 -13.93 -17.97
CA SER A 23 -16.58 -13.01 -18.17
C SER A 23 -16.78 -12.17 -19.45
N LEU A 24 -16.75 -10.84 -19.32
CA LEU A 24 -16.98 -9.91 -20.44
C LEU A 24 -16.03 -10.23 -21.61
N THR A 25 -16.60 -10.42 -22.80
CA THR A 25 -15.80 -10.73 -23.99
C THR A 25 -14.90 -9.56 -24.39
N PRO A 26 -13.78 -9.79 -25.10
CA PRO A 26 -12.92 -8.70 -25.58
C PRO A 26 -13.65 -7.66 -26.44
N LEU A 27 -14.69 -8.07 -27.17
CA LEU A 27 -15.53 -7.17 -27.95
C LEU A 27 -16.41 -6.28 -27.07
N GLU A 28 -16.98 -6.83 -26.00
CA GLU A 28 -17.77 -6.07 -25.04
C GLU A 28 -16.91 -5.09 -24.23
N ARG A 29 -15.73 -5.51 -23.75
CA ARG A 29 -14.76 -4.61 -23.11
C ARG A 29 -14.42 -3.42 -24.01
N LYS A 30 -14.10 -3.69 -25.29
CA LYS A 30 -13.82 -2.64 -26.29
C LYS A 30 -15.04 -1.74 -26.61
N ARG A 31 -16.27 -2.24 -26.44
CA ARG A 31 -17.50 -1.42 -26.53
C ARG A 31 -17.66 -0.54 -25.29
N LEU A 32 -17.44 -1.09 -24.09
CA LEU A 32 -17.50 -0.37 -22.82
C LEU A 32 -16.41 0.71 -22.72
N GLU A 33 -15.19 0.43 -23.16
CA GLU A 33 -14.09 1.42 -23.26
C GLU A 33 -14.49 2.63 -24.12
N LYS A 34 -15.12 2.39 -25.28
CA LYS A 34 -15.63 3.46 -26.16
C LYS A 34 -16.78 4.23 -25.52
N LEU A 35 -17.71 3.52 -24.86
CA LEU A 35 -18.84 4.12 -24.16
C LEU A 35 -18.35 5.03 -23.01
N PHE A 36 -17.36 4.55 -22.24
CA PHE A 36 -16.72 5.24 -21.14
C PHE A 36 -15.92 6.46 -21.60
N ALA A 37 -15.14 6.33 -22.68
CA ALA A 37 -14.44 7.47 -23.29
C ALA A 37 -15.42 8.55 -23.77
N HIS A 38 -16.54 8.15 -24.38
CA HIS A 38 -17.58 9.10 -24.77
C HIS A 38 -18.27 9.73 -23.56
N ALA A 39 -18.54 8.98 -22.49
CA ALA A 39 -19.13 9.53 -21.29
C ALA A 39 -18.24 10.60 -20.62
N LYS A 40 -16.91 10.37 -20.56
CA LYS A 40 -15.94 11.37 -20.11
C LYS A 40 -15.96 12.64 -20.97
N GLU A 41 -16.07 12.49 -22.30
CA GLU A 41 -16.24 13.61 -23.22
C GLU A 41 -17.52 14.42 -22.93
N ARG A 42 -18.61 13.75 -22.52
CA ARG A 42 -19.87 14.40 -22.11
C ARG A 42 -19.76 15.12 -20.77
N THR A 43 -19.06 14.56 -19.78
CA THR A 43 -18.74 15.25 -18.53
C THR A 43 -17.95 16.54 -18.77
N THR A 44 -16.94 16.53 -19.66
CA THR A 44 -16.17 17.76 -19.99
C THR A 44 -16.98 18.83 -20.75
N LYS A 45 -18.13 18.44 -21.35
CA LYS A 45 -19.08 19.34 -22.01
C LYS A 45 -20.23 19.75 -21.09
N GLU A 46 -20.12 19.48 -19.79
CA GLU A 46 -21.13 19.76 -18.75
C GLU A 46 -22.48 19.04 -18.99
N GLN A 47 -22.50 18.00 -19.82
CA GLN A 47 -23.70 17.21 -20.16
C GLN A 47 -23.91 16.09 -19.12
N TYR A 48 -23.96 16.47 -17.84
CA TYR A 48 -23.82 15.55 -16.69
C TYR A 48 -24.86 14.44 -16.64
N ASP A 49 -26.12 14.71 -17.00
CA ASP A 49 -27.22 13.73 -16.93
C ASP A 49 -27.05 12.64 -18.00
N TYR A 50 -26.67 13.04 -19.22
CA TYR A 50 -26.37 12.10 -20.30
C TYR A 50 -25.05 11.36 -20.07
N ALA A 51 -24.04 12.03 -19.49
CA ALA A 51 -22.82 11.36 -19.03
C ALA A 51 -23.13 10.30 -17.96
N HIS A 52 -24.03 10.60 -17.02
CA HIS A 52 -24.47 9.64 -15.99
C HIS A 52 -25.19 8.43 -16.58
N GLU A 53 -26.06 8.62 -17.59
CA GLU A 53 -26.71 7.51 -18.30
C GLU A 53 -25.68 6.57 -18.95
N LEU A 54 -24.69 7.13 -19.66
CA LEU A 54 -23.61 6.36 -20.30
C LEU A 54 -22.71 5.64 -19.27
N LEU A 55 -22.36 6.31 -18.16
CA LEU A 55 -21.59 5.72 -17.06
C LEU A 55 -22.40 4.64 -16.33
N GLY A 56 -23.70 4.83 -16.17
CA GLY A 56 -24.62 3.85 -15.60
C GLY A 56 -24.75 2.61 -16.47
N GLN A 57 -24.71 2.75 -17.80
CA GLN A 57 -24.60 1.60 -18.72
C GLN A 57 -23.27 0.84 -18.55
N CYS A 58 -22.14 1.54 -18.32
CA CYS A 58 -20.88 0.90 -17.96
C CYS A 58 -20.97 0.12 -16.65
N VAL A 59 -21.45 0.76 -15.57
CA VAL A 59 -21.57 0.14 -14.23
C VAL A 59 -22.56 -1.03 -14.22
N ARG A 60 -23.69 -0.95 -14.96
CA ARG A 60 -24.63 -2.08 -15.07
C ARG A 60 -24.05 -3.30 -15.80
N LYS A 61 -23.08 -3.09 -16.70
CA LYS A 61 -22.41 -4.17 -17.45
C LYS A 61 -21.17 -4.72 -16.76
N ASP A 62 -20.52 -3.92 -15.92
CA ASP A 62 -19.34 -4.30 -15.16
C ASP A 62 -19.39 -3.66 -13.75
N PRO A 63 -20.23 -4.18 -12.82
CA PRO A 63 -20.44 -3.52 -11.53
C PRO A 63 -19.28 -3.67 -10.54
N SER A 64 -18.31 -4.55 -10.85
CA SER A 64 -17.08 -4.73 -10.08
C SER A 64 -16.01 -3.69 -10.41
N ASN A 65 -16.19 -2.94 -11.51
CA ASN A 65 -15.18 -2.05 -12.05
C ASN A 65 -15.18 -0.69 -11.36
N LEU A 66 -14.25 -0.52 -10.41
CA LEU A 66 -14.09 0.70 -9.63
C LEU A 66 -13.95 1.95 -10.51
N VAL A 67 -13.25 1.86 -11.65
CA VAL A 67 -12.99 3.02 -12.53
C VAL A 67 -14.28 3.59 -13.15
N TYR A 68 -15.28 2.74 -13.44
CA TYR A 68 -16.58 3.18 -13.93
C TYR A 68 -17.41 3.82 -12.81
N VAL A 69 -17.39 3.23 -11.62
CA VAL A 69 -18.11 3.75 -10.44
C VAL A 69 -17.52 5.08 -9.98
N GLU A 70 -16.19 5.21 -9.91
CA GLU A 70 -15.53 6.47 -9.56
C GLU A 70 -15.90 7.58 -10.54
N ALA A 71 -15.74 7.36 -11.84
CA ALA A 71 -16.11 8.37 -12.84
C ALA A 71 -17.60 8.77 -12.79
N MET A 72 -18.50 7.82 -12.52
CA MET A 72 -19.93 8.09 -12.32
C MET A 72 -20.17 8.97 -11.10
N MET A 73 -19.58 8.60 -9.95
CA MET A 73 -19.71 9.38 -8.73
C MET A 73 -19.06 10.77 -8.86
N ASP A 74 -17.94 10.90 -9.56
CA ASP A 74 -17.24 12.18 -9.75
C ASP A 74 -18.01 13.09 -10.73
N ASN A 75 -18.64 12.54 -11.77
CA ASN A 75 -19.58 13.25 -12.66
C ASN A 75 -20.77 13.81 -11.86
N LEU A 76 -21.33 13.00 -10.96
CA LEU A 76 -22.41 13.43 -10.05
C LEU A 76 -21.93 14.47 -9.02
N GLN A 77 -20.76 14.30 -8.42
CA GLN A 77 -20.19 15.28 -7.50
C GLN A 77 -19.98 16.63 -8.21
N THR A 78 -19.51 16.61 -9.47
CA THR A 78 -19.33 17.81 -10.30
C THR A 78 -20.67 18.50 -10.59
N LYS A 79 -21.67 17.75 -11.09
CA LYS A 79 -23.04 18.23 -11.35
C LYS A 79 -23.64 19.01 -10.19
N PHE A 80 -23.43 18.54 -8.96
CA PHE A 80 -23.98 19.12 -7.73
C PHE A 80 -22.98 20.00 -6.97
N SER A 81 -21.86 20.41 -7.59
CA SER A 81 -20.81 21.26 -6.99
C SER A 81 -20.31 20.74 -5.62
N ASN A 82 -20.27 19.41 -5.47
CA ASN A 82 -19.84 18.69 -4.27
C ASN A 82 -20.57 19.12 -2.97
N ASN A 83 -21.83 19.55 -3.06
CA ASN A 83 -22.57 20.19 -1.97
C ASN A 83 -22.89 19.28 -0.74
N LYS A 84 -22.51 18.00 -0.78
CA LYS A 84 -22.74 16.96 0.24
C LYS A 84 -24.21 16.72 0.64
N LYS A 85 -25.17 17.19 -0.16
CA LYS A 85 -26.62 17.14 0.13
C LYS A 85 -27.46 16.69 -1.07
N GLY A 86 -26.94 16.82 -2.28
CA GLY A 86 -27.60 16.51 -3.55
C GLY A 86 -28.81 17.40 -3.84
N GLY A 87 -29.71 16.88 -4.66
CA GLY A 87 -31.05 17.43 -4.87
C GLY A 87 -32.13 16.66 -4.10
N ARG A 88 -33.40 16.98 -4.35
CA ARG A 88 -34.51 16.16 -3.88
C ARG A 88 -34.53 14.85 -4.65
N THR A 89 -34.32 13.72 -3.96
CA THR A 89 -34.38 12.38 -4.59
C THR A 89 -35.72 12.17 -5.30
N LYS A 90 -35.66 11.75 -6.56
CA LYS A 90 -36.79 11.27 -7.39
C LYS A 90 -36.46 9.85 -7.86
N GLY A 91 -37.44 9.10 -8.37
CA GLY A 91 -37.27 7.71 -8.80
C GLY A 91 -37.98 6.69 -7.90
N ASN A 92 -37.97 5.41 -8.30
CA ASN A 92 -38.83 4.37 -7.70
C ASN A 92 -38.26 3.76 -6.41
N ARG A 93 -38.22 4.56 -5.34
CA ARG A 93 -37.78 4.12 -3.99
C ARG A 93 -38.54 2.91 -3.43
N SER A 94 -39.75 2.62 -3.91
CA SER A 94 -40.52 1.43 -3.50
C SER A 94 -39.90 0.16 -4.10
N GLU A 95 -39.60 0.20 -5.39
CA GLU A 95 -38.99 -0.91 -6.13
C GLU A 95 -37.55 -1.17 -5.69
N PHE A 96 -36.75 -0.12 -5.48
CA PHE A 96 -35.42 -0.25 -4.87
C PHE A 96 -35.46 -0.98 -3.51
N LYS A 97 -36.40 -0.62 -2.61
CA LYS A 97 -36.57 -1.32 -1.34
C LYS A 97 -37.05 -2.76 -1.51
N LYS A 98 -37.95 -3.01 -2.46
CA LYS A 98 -38.43 -4.35 -2.79
C LYS A 98 -37.29 -5.24 -3.28
N ALA A 99 -36.42 -4.73 -4.16
CA ALA A 99 -35.24 -5.42 -4.65
C ALA A 99 -34.27 -5.79 -3.52
N ILE A 100 -34.00 -4.87 -2.58
CA ILE A 100 -33.19 -5.18 -1.37
C ILE A 100 -33.83 -6.32 -0.56
N SER A 101 -35.15 -6.26 -0.32
CA SER A 101 -35.84 -7.32 0.44
C SER A 101 -35.96 -8.66 -0.30
N GLY A 102 -35.90 -8.63 -1.63
CA GLY A 102 -35.93 -9.83 -2.48
C GLY A 102 -34.54 -10.43 -2.79
N GLY A 103 -33.46 -9.74 -2.42
CA GLY A 103 -32.09 -10.16 -2.75
C GLY A 103 -31.69 -10.00 -4.22
N ASP A 104 -32.43 -9.22 -5.02
CA ASP A 104 -32.05 -8.93 -6.41
C ASP A 104 -31.00 -7.81 -6.44
N TRP A 105 -29.76 -8.18 -6.13
CA TRP A 105 -28.63 -7.25 -6.06
C TRP A 105 -28.36 -6.53 -7.38
N THR A 106 -28.66 -7.17 -8.52
CA THR A 106 -28.58 -6.56 -9.85
C THR A 106 -29.61 -5.44 -10.06
N GLN A 107 -30.87 -5.66 -9.64
CA GLN A 107 -31.89 -4.61 -9.67
C GLN A 107 -31.59 -3.51 -8.64
N VAL A 108 -31.10 -3.86 -7.43
CA VAL A 108 -30.67 -2.87 -6.42
C VAL A 108 -29.62 -1.91 -6.98
N ILE A 109 -28.60 -2.43 -7.66
CA ILE A 109 -27.60 -1.57 -8.33
C ILE A 109 -28.29 -0.70 -9.38
N SER A 110 -29.04 -1.29 -10.31
CA SER A 110 -29.66 -0.58 -11.43
C SER A 110 -30.60 0.56 -11.01
N GLU A 111 -31.52 0.30 -10.08
CA GLU A 111 -32.45 1.29 -9.50
C GLU A 111 -31.71 2.31 -8.64
N GLY A 112 -30.66 1.87 -7.94
CA GLY A 112 -29.78 2.73 -7.16
C GLY A 112 -29.12 3.81 -8.00
N LEU A 113 -28.64 3.47 -9.21
CA LEU A 113 -28.00 4.45 -10.11
C LEU A 113 -28.97 5.57 -10.55
N GLU A 114 -30.24 5.25 -10.77
CA GLU A 114 -31.28 6.24 -11.12
C GLU A 114 -31.63 7.15 -9.94
N LEU A 115 -31.68 6.60 -8.72
CA LEU A 115 -31.87 7.41 -7.51
C LEU A 115 -30.69 8.38 -7.27
N LEU A 116 -29.45 7.93 -7.50
CA LEU A 116 -28.24 8.76 -7.34
C LEU A 116 -28.14 9.92 -8.34
N LEU A 117 -28.73 9.80 -9.54
CA LEU A 117 -28.80 10.89 -10.53
C LEU A 117 -29.44 12.18 -9.96
N HIS A 118 -30.40 12.00 -9.03
CA HIS A 118 -31.14 13.08 -8.39
C HIS A 118 -30.56 13.48 -7.02
N ASN A 119 -30.00 12.52 -6.27
CA ASN A 119 -29.31 12.80 -5.01
C ASN A 119 -28.12 11.84 -4.82
N PRO A 120 -26.89 12.28 -5.14
CA PRO A 120 -25.70 11.44 -5.00
C PRO A 120 -25.34 11.10 -3.55
N TRP A 121 -25.89 11.82 -2.57
CA TRP A 121 -25.60 11.70 -1.14
C TRP A 121 -26.77 11.10 -0.33
N ASP A 122 -27.71 10.43 -1.01
CA ASP A 122 -28.84 9.75 -0.38
C ASP A 122 -28.37 8.49 0.37
N VAL A 123 -27.99 8.66 1.65
CA VAL A 123 -27.40 7.61 2.51
C VAL A 123 -28.14 6.26 2.45
N PRO A 124 -29.49 6.17 2.48
CA PRO A 124 -30.19 4.89 2.35
C PRO A 124 -29.96 4.20 1.00
N THR A 125 -29.87 4.97 -0.09
CA THR A 125 -29.59 4.43 -1.43
C THR A 125 -28.15 3.96 -1.53
N LEU A 126 -27.19 4.77 -1.08
CA LEU A 126 -25.78 4.40 -1.07
C LEU A 126 -25.51 3.14 -0.22
N ARG A 127 -26.16 3.02 0.95
CA ARG A 127 -26.08 1.80 1.77
C ARG A 127 -26.72 0.59 1.12
N GLY A 128 -27.84 0.75 0.41
CA GLY A 128 -28.48 -0.35 -0.31
C GLY A 128 -27.62 -0.87 -1.46
N ILE A 129 -26.98 0.03 -2.22
CA ILE A 129 -26.02 -0.35 -3.26
C ILE A 129 -24.78 -1.00 -2.63
N ALA A 130 -24.25 -0.47 -1.53
CA ALA A 130 -23.14 -1.10 -0.82
C ALA A 130 -23.49 -2.51 -0.34
N GLN A 131 -24.70 -2.75 0.20
CA GLN A 131 -25.17 -4.09 0.57
C GLN A 131 -25.25 -5.04 -0.64
N ALA A 132 -25.65 -4.54 -1.82
CA ALA A 132 -25.60 -5.33 -3.06
C ALA A 132 -24.14 -5.65 -3.48
N CYS A 133 -23.22 -4.70 -3.35
CA CYS A 133 -21.80 -4.93 -3.60
C CYS A 133 -21.18 -5.93 -2.60
N GLU A 134 -21.58 -5.89 -1.32
CA GLU A 134 -21.19 -6.86 -0.29
C GLU A 134 -21.62 -8.28 -0.68
N ALA A 135 -22.88 -8.46 -1.07
CA ALA A 135 -23.44 -9.76 -1.45
C ALA A 135 -22.87 -10.31 -2.78
N LEU A 136 -22.31 -9.43 -3.62
CA LEU A 136 -21.61 -9.78 -4.86
C LEU A 136 -20.08 -9.79 -4.70
N HIS A 137 -19.57 -9.59 -3.48
CA HIS A 137 -18.14 -9.54 -3.12
C HIS A 137 -17.30 -8.45 -3.85
N PHE A 138 -17.94 -7.35 -4.27
CA PHE A 138 -17.27 -6.20 -4.92
C PHE A 138 -16.70 -5.21 -3.90
N ASN A 139 -15.75 -5.69 -3.07
CA ASN A 139 -15.25 -5.00 -1.87
C ASN A 139 -14.76 -3.55 -2.11
N GLU A 140 -14.02 -3.28 -3.19
CA GLU A 140 -13.51 -1.92 -3.47
C GLU A 140 -14.63 -0.95 -3.87
N VAL A 141 -15.59 -1.42 -4.67
CA VAL A 141 -16.75 -0.66 -5.13
C VAL A 141 -17.71 -0.38 -3.96
N GLU A 142 -17.91 -1.36 -3.08
CA GLU A 142 -18.65 -1.21 -1.83
C GLU A 142 -18.08 -0.04 -0.99
N LEU A 143 -16.77 -0.01 -0.77
CA LEU A 143 -16.12 1.10 -0.07
C LEU A 143 -16.29 2.44 -0.78
N ARG A 144 -16.33 2.51 -2.12
CA ARG A 144 -16.55 3.78 -2.84
C ARG A 144 -17.93 4.37 -2.55
N TYR A 145 -18.97 3.54 -2.45
CA TYR A 145 -20.32 3.97 -2.06
C TYR A 145 -20.42 4.33 -0.57
N LEU A 146 -19.81 3.53 0.33
CA LEU A 146 -19.80 3.80 1.76
C LEU A 146 -19.04 5.10 2.11
N LYS A 147 -17.91 5.36 1.46
CA LYS A 147 -17.19 6.64 1.57
C LYS A 147 -18.09 7.81 1.17
N ASN A 148 -18.85 7.68 0.07
CA ASN A 148 -19.76 8.74 -0.36
C ASN A 148 -20.97 8.93 0.59
N ALA A 149 -21.36 7.89 1.33
CA ALA A 149 -22.38 8.00 2.38
C ALA A 149 -21.84 8.69 3.64
N LEU A 150 -20.58 8.42 4.02
CA LEU A 150 -19.90 9.15 5.10
C LEU A 150 -19.62 10.62 4.72
N ASP A 151 -19.39 10.93 3.44
CA ASP A 151 -19.32 12.30 2.94
C ASP A 151 -20.61 13.11 3.16
N ALA A 152 -21.77 12.43 3.14
CA ALA A 152 -23.08 13.02 3.40
C ALA A 152 -23.33 13.20 4.91
N ASN A 153 -23.01 12.17 5.70
CA ASN A 153 -23.14 12.17 7.15
C ASN A 153 -21.96 11.40 7.79
N PRO A 154 -20.87 12.10 8.18
CA PRO A 154 -19.70 11.43 8.77
C PRO A 154 -19.99 10.72 10.10
N LYS A 155 -21.08 11.11 10.76
CA LYS A 155 -21.52 10.59 12.06
C LYS A 155 -22.65 9.56 11.96
N ASP A 156 -22.93 9.02 10.77
CA ASP A 156 -23.88 7.93 10.63
C ASP A 156 -23.31 6.65 11.25
N ILE A 157 -23.95 6.15 12.32
CA ILE A 157 -23.50 4.97 13.05
C ILE A 157 -23.54 3.74 12.14
N GLU A 158 -24.61 3.55 11.39
CA GLU A 158 -24.82 2.35 10.57
C GLU A 158 -23.89 2.32 9.35
N VAL A 159 -23.60 3.48 8.75
CA VAL A 159 -22.58 3.56 7.68
C VAL A 159 -21.18 3.29 8.24
N ASN A 160 -20.83 3.85 9.42
CA ASN A 160 -19.52 3.56 10.03
C ASN A 160 -19.37 2.07 10.40
N LYS A 161 -20.44 1.40 10.88
CA LYS A 161 -20.45 -0.04 11.13
C LYS A 161 -20.18 -0.84 9.85
N HIS A 162 -20.95 -0.59 8.79
CA HIS A 162 -20.80 -1.28 7.51
C HIS A 162 -19.38 -1.04 6.94
N CYS A 163 -18.90 0.20 6.94
CA CYS A 163 -17.55 0.56 6.50
C CYS A 163 -16.47 -0.18 7.31
N ALA A 164 -16.62 -0.29 8.64
CA ALA A 164 -15.67 -1.01 9.47
C ALA A 164 -15.64 -2.52 9.17
N THR A 165 -16.79 -3.17 8.99
CA THR A 165 -16.88 -4.58 8.57
C THR A 165 -16.24 -4.79 7.19
N SER A 166 -16.52 -3.89 6.25
CA SER A 166 -15.95 -3.89 4.90
C SER A 166 -14.41 -3.82 4.93
N LEU A 167 -13.87 -2.81 5.60
CA LEU A 167 -12.42 -2.60 5.77
C LEU A 167 -11.76 -3.77 6.50
N ALA A 168 -12.43 -4.38 7.48
CA ALA A 168 -11.93 -5.56 8.18
C ALA A 168 -11.83 -6.79 7.27
N ARG A 169 -12.83 -7.04 6.41
CA ARG A 169 -12.79 -8.11 5.39
C ARG A 169 -11.65 -7.90 4.38
N MET A 170 -11.29 -6.65 4.10
CA MET A 170 -10.15 -6.28 3.24
C MET A 170 -8.80 -6.22 3.97
N GLY A 171 -8.71 -6.64 5.24
CA GLY A 171 -7.47 -6.57 6.04
C GLY A 171 -7.02 -5.15 6.42
N GLN A 172 -7.82 -4.12 6.15
CA GLN A 172 -7.51 -2.71 6.43
C GLN A 172 -7.86 -2.36 7.89
N PHE A 173 -7.34 -3.13 8.84
CA PHE A 173 -7.72 -3.09 10.26
C PHE A 173 -7.62 -1.69 10.90
N ASP A 174 -6.60 -0.90 10.58
CA ASP A 174 -6.45 0.45 11.15
C ASP A 174 -7.55 1.41 10.70
N GLN A 175 -8.02 1.31 9.45
CA GLN A 175 -9.15 2.10 8.95
C GLN A 175 -10.48 1.59 9.53
N ALA A 176 -10.62 0.27 9.72
CA ALA A 176 -11.79 -0.32 10.39
C ALA A 176 -11.89 0.16 11.86
N ILE A 177 -10.77 0.16 12.59
CA ILE A 177 -10.67 0.69 13.96
C ILE A 177 -11.02 2.19 13.98
N ALA A 178 -10.58 2.98 12.99
CA ALA A 178 -10.94 4.39 12.91
C ALA A 178 -12.46 4.61 12.74
N CYS A 179 -13.15 3.76 11.98
CA CYS A 179 -14.62 3.80 11.86
C CYS A 179 -15.32 3.47 13.18
N TRP A 180 -14.85 2.47 13.93
CA TRP A 180 -15.39 2.19 15.27
C TRP A 180 -15.12 3.30 16.28
N ARG A 181 -13.94 3.94 16.26
CA ARG A 181 -13.63 5.10 17.12
C ARG A 181 -14.56 6.28 16.88
N ARG A 182 -14.97 6.56 15.64
CA ARG A 182 -15.99 7.58 15.35
C ARG A 182 -17.34 7.26 16.00
N ILE A 183 -17.72 5.98 16.11
CA ILE A 183 -18.95 5.56 16.81
C ILE A 183 -18.80 5.75 18.32
N GLU A 184 -17.64 5.41 18.89
CA GLU A 184 -17.30 5.63 20.30
C GLU A 184 -17.30 7.13 20.69
N GLU A 185 -16.82 8.00 19.80
CA GLU A 185 -16.88 9.46 19.95
C GLU A 185 -18.33 10.00 19.98
N ILE A 186 -19.24 9.40 19.21
CA ILE A 186 -20.66 9.78 19.17
C ILE A 186 -21.39 9.32 20.44
N ASN A 187 -21.10 8.11 20.93
CA ASN A 187 -21.73 7.58 22.13
C ASN A 187 -20.77 6.70 22.94
N ARG A 188 -20.09 7.34 23.90
CA ARG A 188 -19.12 6.73 24.83
C ARG A 188 -19.69 5.65 25.75
N ASN A 189 -21.02 5.49 25.81
CA ASN A 189 -21.68 4.48 26.64
C ASN A 189 -21.99 3.18 25.87
N LEU A 190 -21.71 3.13 24.56
CA LEU A 190 -21.80 1.88 23.80
C LEU A 190 -20.58 0.99 24.10
N ALA A 191 -20.81 -0.20 24.63
CA ALA A 191 -19.76 -1.21 24.79
C ALA A 191 -19.35 -1.89 23.47
N GLU A 192 -20.17 -1.74 22.41
CA GLU A 192 -19.96 -2.38 21.11
C GLU A 192 -18.69 -1.86 20.39
N PRO A 193 -18.44 -0.55 20.21
CA PRO A 193 -17.20 -0.06 19.60
C PRO A 193 -15.93 -0.57 20.28
N SER A 194 -15.83 -0.47 21.62
CA SER A 194 -14.63 -0.88 22.34
C SER A 194 -14.38 -2.39 22.23
N LYS A 195 -15.45 -3.20 22.21
CA LYS A 195 -15.39 -4.64 21.92
C LYS A 195 -14.86 -4.90 20.51
N MET A 196 -15.46 -4.29 19.49
CA MET A 196 -15.08 -4.50 18.08
C MET A 196 -13.67 -4.00 17.79
N ILE A 197 -13.22 -2.91 18.42
CA ILE A 197 -11.82 -2.45 18.35
C ILE A 197 -10.87 -3.51 18.94
N GLY A 198 -11.22 -4.13 20.08
CA GLY A 198 -10.46 -5.24 20.65
C GLY A 198 -10.37 -6.45 19.72
N GLU A 199 -11.50 -6.87 19.13
CA GLU A 199 -11.54 -7.97 18.15
C GLU A 199 -10.69 -7.66 16.91
N LEU A 200 -10.74 -6.43 16.39
CA LEU A 200 -9.93 -5.99 15.24
C LEU A 200 -8.44 -5.87 15.57
N LEU A 201 -8.07 -5.48 16.79
CA LEU A 201 -6.67 -5.48 17.23
C LEU A 201 -6.11 -6.90 17.34
N LEU A 202 -6.90 -7.85 17.87
CA LEU A 202 -6.54 -9.27 17.89
C LEU A 202 -6.47 -9.85 16.47
N ALA A 203 -7.40 -9.50 15.58
CA ALA A 203 -7.37 -9.90 14.18
C ALA A 203 -6.12 -9.33 13.46
N LYS A 204 -5.77 -8.06 13.71
CA LYS A 204 -4.54 -7.44 13.21
C LYS A 204 -3.29 -8.17 13.73
N GLN A 205 -3.22 -8.49 15.02
CA GLN A 205 -2.11 -9.25 15.60
C GLN A 205 -2.00 -10.66 15.00
N ARG A 206 -3.12 -11.37 14.80
CA ARG A 206 -3.15 -12.68 14.13
C ARG A 206 -2.78 -12.60 12.66
N HIS A 207 -3.16 -11.54 11.95
CA HIS A 207 -2.76 -11.33 10.56
C HIS A 207 -1.28 -10.91 10.43
N ILE A 208 -0.67 -10.37 11.48
CA ILE A 208 0.77 -10.11 11.56
C ILE A 208 1.54 -11.39 11.96
N GLY A 209 0.99 -12.19 12.89
CA GLY A 209 1.62 -13.43 13.38
C GLY A 209 1.42 -14.65 12.48
N GLY A 210 0.30 -14.76 11.79
CA GLY A 210 -0.03 -15.81 10.81
C GLY A 210 0.61 -15.59 9.43
N VAL A 211 1.80 -14.97 9.42
CA VAL A 211 2.76 -14.98 8.29
C VAL A 211 3.82 -16.07 8.52
N GLY A 212 3.60 -16.95 9.51
CA GLY A 212 4.27 -18.23 9.70
C GLY A 212 3.35 -19.18 10.46
N VAL A 213 3.61 -20.49 10.31
CA VAL A 213 2.75 -21.63 10.71
C VAL A 213 1.57 -21.86 9.74
N ASP A 214 1.82 -22.74 8.78
CA ASP A 214 0.78 -23.50 8.09
C ASP A 214 0.03 -24.40 9.08
N ASP A 215 -1.29 -24.43 9.00
CA ASP A 215 -2.13 -25.53 9.50
C ASP A 215 -2.99 -26.01 8.32
N GLU A 216 -2.69 -27.19 7.78
CA GLU A 216 -3.52 -27.80 6.72
C GLU A 216 -4.89 -28.24 7.28
N PRO A 217 -5.97 -28.13 6.48
CA PRO A 217 -7.29 -28.57 6.89
C PRO A 217 -7.40 -30.10 6.84
N THR A 218 -7.24 -30.76 7.99
CA THR A 218 -7.62 -32.18 8.12
C THR A 218 -9.14 -32.34 8.05
N GLU A 219 -9.63 -32.88 6.92
CA GLU A 219 -11.02 -33.32 6.80
C GLU A 219 -11.32 -34.49 7.76
N GLY A 220 -12.50 -34.46 8.38
CA GLY A 220 -13.15 -35.66 8.91
C GLY A 220 -13.81 -35.51 10.29
N GLY A 221 -15.14 -35.49 10.35
CA GLY A 221 -15.85 -35.76 11.61
C GLY A 221 -17.22 -35.11 11.83
N ASN A 222 -18.25 -35.56 11.11
CA ASN A 222 -19.67 -35.56 11.51
C ASN A 222 -20.14 -34.58 12.61
N ALA A 223 -20.72 -33.44 12.21
CA ALA A 223 -21.65 -32.73 13.08
C ALA A 223 -23.00 -33.47 13.13
N LYS A 224 -23.32 -34.06 14.29
CA LYS A 224 -24.70 -34.43 14.65
C LYS A 224 -25.15 -33.74 15.93
N THR A 225 -26.38 -33.24 15.87
CA THR A 225 -27.13 -32.53 16.90
C THR A 225 -27.22 -33.24 18.25
N ALA A 226 -27.10 -32.51 19.36
CA ALA A 226 -27.88 -32.76 20.57
C ALA A 226 -28.00 -31.51 21.48
N THR A 227 -29.21 -31.26 21.96
CA THR A 227 -29.58 -30.20 22.91
C THR A 227 -29.56 -30.69 24.36
N ALA A 228 -29.12 -29.87 25.34
CA ALA A 228 -29.80 -29.66 26.64
C ALA A 228 -29.07 -28.70 27.60
N LYS A 229 -29.85 -27.91 28.35
CA LYS A 229 -29.52 -27.13 29.57
C LYS A 229 -30.02 -27.93 30.82
N PRO A 230 -30.05 -27.41 32.08
CA PRO A 230 -29.26 -26.38 32.80
C PRO A 230 -28.79 -26.82 34.21
N THR A 231 -28.00 -25.99 34.94
CA THR A 231 -28.07 -25.90 36.42
C THR A 231 -27.79 -24.50 36.98
N ARG A 232 -28.20 -24.27 38.25
CA ARG A 232 -28.58 -22.96 38.84
C ARG A 232 -28.17 -22.85 40.31
N ALA A 233 -27.71 -21.73 40.89
CA ALA A 233 -27.10 -20.47 40.41
C ALA A 233 -26.72 -19.59 41.64
N MET A 234 -26.16 -18.38 41.43
CA MET A 234 -26.19 -17.20 42.34
C MET A 234 -25.27 -17.23 43.59
N PRO A 235 -25.03 -16.08 44.28
CA PRO A 235 -24.23 -14.93 43.83
C PRO A 235 -23.16 -14.51 44.88
N THR A 236 -22.24 -13.55 44.65
CA THR A 236 -22.44 -12.13 45.04
C THR A 236 -21.24 -11.20 44.73
N ARG A 237 -21.56 -9.90 44.68
CA ARG A 237 -20.75 -8.67 44.56
C ARG A 237 -19.85 -8.49 45.81
N ILE A 238 -18.67 -7.85 45.79
CA ILE A 238 -18.45 -6.38 45.86
C ILE A 238 -16.95 -6.02 45.60
N LYS A 239 -16.74 -5.05 44.68
CA LYS A 239 -15.74 -3.94 44.53
C LYS A 239 -14.32 -3.88 45.21
N PRO A 240 -13.39 -3.03 44.71
CA PRO A 240 -11.93 -3.28 44.74
C PRO A 240 -11.12 -2.48 45.80
N GLU A 241 -9.86 -2.86 46.01
CA GLU A 241 -8.84 -2.11 46.76
C GLU A 241 -7.82 -1.38 45.85
N GLU A 242 -7.37 -0.21 46.32
CA GLU A 242 -6.22 0.56 45.83
C GLU A 242 -5.02 0.43 46.82
N PRO A 243 -3.79 0.90 46.49
CA PRO A 243 -2.56 0.36 47.08
C PRO A 243 -2.22 0.90 48.48
N ARG A 244 -1.61 0.05 49.32
CA ARG A 244 -1.09 0.42 50.64
C ARG A 244 0.34 0.94 50.58
N LYS A 245 0.64 1.94 51.41
CA LYS A 245 1.97 2.52 51.62
C LYS A 245 2.82 1.71 52.62
N ALA A 246 4.12 2.03 52.60
CA ALA A 246 5.21 1.46 53.39
C ALA A 246 5.00 1.37 54.92
N GLY A 247 5.76 0.45 55.52
CA GLY A 247 6.06 0.40 56.95
C GLY A 247 7.42 -0.27 57.18
N SER A 248 8.28 0.38 57.98
CA SER A 248 9.53 -0.13 58.55
C SER A 248 9.25 -1.17 59.66
N ALA A 249 10.20 -1.86 60.30
CA ALA A 249 11.66 -1.71 60.40
C ALA A 249 12.28 -3.07 60.79
N ASP A 250 13.61 -3.20 60.78
CA ASP A 250 14.33 -3.92 61.84
C ASP A 250 15.79 -3.46 61.96
N THR A 251 16.35 -3.58 63.15
CA THR A 251 17.61 -2.97 63.60
C THR A 251 18.75 -3.98 63.71
N ASP A 252 20.01 -3.61 63.38
CA ASP A 252 21.11 -3.60 64.36
C ASP A 252 22.52 -3.23 63.82
N ARG A 253 23.35 -2.71 64.76
CA ARG A 253 24.84 -2.67 64.81
C ARG A 253 25.66 -1.72 63.89
N ALA A 254 25.84 -0.49 64.41
CA ALA A 254 27.08 0.04 65.04
C ALA A 254 28.43 0.18 64.28
N ALA A 255 29.21 1.17 64.77
CA ALA A 255 30.59 1.59 64.40
C ALA A 255 30.72 2.35 63.06
N ASP A 256 31.41 3.50 62.95
CA ASP A 256 32.10 4.34 63.95
C ASP A 256 31.91 5.84 63.63
N ALA A 257 32.21 6.70 64.61
CA ALA A 257 32.11 8.16 64.48
C ALA A 257 33.47 8.80 64.18
N ASP A 258 33.48 9.91 63.43
CA ASP A 258 34.46 10.97 63.65
C ASP A 258 33.91 12.38 63.30
N VAL A 259 34.57 13.42 63.81
CA VAL A 259 33.87 14.61 64.34
C VAL A 259 34.13 15.94 63.60
N ALA A 260 33.04 16.70 63.43
CA ALA A 260 32.89 18.16 63.29
C ALA A 260 33.69 18.97 62.24
N THR A 261 32.94 19.70 61.39
CA THR A 261 32.79 21.19 61.34
C THR A 261 32.03 21.55 60.04
N GLY A 262 31.23 22.61 59.90
CA GLY A 262 30.71 23.59 60.85
C GLY A 262 29.93 24.70 60.12
N ALA A 263 28.66 24.93 60.52
CA ALA A 263 27.82 26.12 60.28
C ALA A 263 27.13 26.39 58.91
N SER A 264 25.97 27.07 59.06
CA SER A 264 25.16 27.83 58.09
C SER A 264 24.52 27.09 56.90
N GLY A 265 23.19 26.94 56.95
CA GLY A 265 22.39 26.43 55.83
C GLY A 265 21.83 27.52 54.92
N GLN A 266 21.55 27.14 53.68
CA GLN A 266 20.54 27.76 52.83
C GLN A 266 19.71 26.66 52.17
N VAL A 267 18.48 27.03 51.77
CA VAL A 267 17.44 26.12 51.30
C VAL A 267 17.94 25.30 50.12
N GLY A 268 17.95 23.97 50.27
CA GLY A 268 18.25 23.07 49.17
C GLY A 268 17.12 23.10 48.14
N ASP A 269 17.43 23.58 46.94
CA ASP A 269 16.57 23.40 45.76
C ASP A 269 16.21 21.92 45.63
N VAL A 270 14.91 21.62 45.60
CA VAL A 270 14.45 20.28 45.27
C VAL A 270 14.77 20.06 43.81
N ALA A 271 15.79 19.25 43.53
CA ALA A 271 16.20 18.90 42.18
C ALA A 271 15.02 18.27 41.43
N VAL A 272 14.31 19.10 40.66
CA VAL A 272 13.26 18.66 39.75
C VAL A 272 13.91 17.66 38.79
N PRO A 273 13.37 16.44 38.64
CA PRO A 273 13.88 15.50 37.65
C PRO A 273 13.87 16.18 36.28
N GLN A 274 15.05 16.43 35.72
CA GLN A 274 15.15 17.08 34.43
C GLN A 274 14.54 16.13 33.39
N LEU A 275 13.42 16.56 32.82
CA LEU A 275 12.69 15.83 31.79
C LEU A 275 13.66 15.44 30.67
N SER A 276 13.54 14.22 30.17
CA SER A 276 14.35 13.76 29.04
C SER A 276 14.15 14.69 27.83
N ARG A 277 15.15 14.76 26.93
CA ARG A 277 15.06 15.64 25.75
C ARG A 277 13.81 15.34 24.91
N GLN A 278 13.40 14.08 24.84
CA GLN A 278 12.16 13.64 24.21
C GLN A 278 10.92 14.24 24.91
N GLU A 279 10.77 14.06 26.23
CA GLU A 279 9.64 14.60 27.00
C GLU A 279 9.58 16.14 26.96
N GLN A 280 10.73 16.82 26.91
CA GLN A 280 10.81 18.27 26.72
C GLN A 280 10.19 18.68 25.37
N LEU A 281 10.56 17.99 24.28
CA LEU A 281 10.05 18.27 22.93
C LEU A 281 8.58 17.89 22.79
N GLU A 282 8.13 16.77 23.36
CA GLU A 282 6.72 16.39 23.39
C GLU A 282 5.86 17.42 24.14
N ARG A 283 6.33 17.91 25.31
CA ARG A 283 5.66 19.00 26.04
C ARG A 283 5.69 20.32 25.27
N ALA A 284 6.77 20.63 24.55
CA ALA A 284 6.84 21.82 23.70
C ALA A 284 5.83 21.74 22.53
N ILE A 285 5.71 20.57 21.89
CA ILE A 285 4.71 20.30 20.84
C ILE A 285 3.27 20.45 21.37
N VAL A 286 2.99 20.00 22.60
CA VAL A 286 1.65 20.16 23.21
C VAL A 286 1.33 21.64 23.51
N LYS A 287 2.32 22.43 23.93
CA LYS A 287 2.15 23.87 24.19
C LYS A 287 2.02 24.69 22.90
N GLU A 288 2.83 24.38 21.90
CA GLU A 288 2.96 25.15 20.65
C GLU A 288 2.91 24.22 19.42
N PRO A 289 1.73 23.68 19.05
CA PRO A 289 1.60 22.68 17.99
C PRO A 289 1.99 23.17 16.59
N THR A 290 2.09 24.49 16.38
CA THR A 290 2.48 25.09 15.10
C THR A 290 4.00 25.17 14.90
N VAL A 291 4.80 24.92 15.94
CA VAL A 291 6.28 25.03 15.88
C VAL A 291 6.88 23.74 15.33
N ILE A 292 6.96 23.68 14.01
CA ILE A 292 7.44 22.52 13.23
C ILE A 292 8.85 22.07 13.64
N ALA A 293 9.72 23.01 14.04
CA ALA A 293 11.09 22.70 14.51
C ALA A 293 11.12 21.69 15.66
N ASN A 294 10.14 21.73 16.58
CA ASN A 294 10.05 20.78 17.70
C ASN A 294 9.76 19.36 17.22
N TYR A 295 8.91 19.20 16.20
CA TYR A 295 8.63 17.91 15.58
C TYR A 295 9.84 17.38 14.81
N LEU A 296 10.55 18.23 14.08
CA LEU A 296 11.74 17.82 13.32
C LEU A 296 12.83 17.30 14.26
N GLN A 297 13.13 18.03 15.35
CA GLN A 297 14.09 17.57 16.37
C GLN A 297 13.65 16.27 17.04
N LEU A 298 12.36 16.11 17.34
CA LEU A 298 11.84 14.88 17.94
C LEU A 298 11.93 13.68 16.99
N ALA A 299 11.65 13.87 15.70
CA ALA A 299 11.79 12.83 14.68
C ALA A 299 13.26 12.46 14.38
N GLU A 300 14.17 13.42 14.54
CA GLU A 300 15.62 13.19 14.44
C GLU A 300 16.12 12.33 15.60
N LEU A 301 15.75 12.65 16.84
CA LEU A 301 16.04 11.80 18.02
C LEU A 301 15.49 10.37 17.87
N PHE A 302 14.26 10.20 17.37
CA PHE A 302 13.73 8.86 17.09
C PHE A 302 14.47 8.15 15.94
N SER A 303 15.04 8.88 14.98
CA SER A 303 15.88 8.31 13.93
C SER A 303 17.24 7.88 14.45
N GLU A 304 17.85 8.64 15.36
CA GLU A 304 19.12 8.31 16.04
C GLU A 304 18.99 7.06 16.93
N GLN A 305 17.81 6.85 17.53
CA GLN A 305 17.47 5.66 18.33
C GLN A 305 17.02 4.46 17.48
N GLU A 306 17.11 4.54 16.16
CA GLU A 306 16.60 3.56 15.19
C GLU A 306 15.07 3.27 15.29
N SER A 307 14.31 4.06 16.07
CA SER A 307 12.84 3.98 16.10
C SER A 307 12.22 4.73 14.91
N TYR A 308 12.50 4.23 13.71
CA TYR A 308 12.03 4.83 12.47
C TYR A 308 10.50 4.91 12.35
N ALA A 309 9.77 4.03 13.06
CA ALA A 309 8.32 4.09 13.13
C ALA A 309 7.81 5.28 13.98
N ASP A 310 8.53 5.68 15.03
CA ASP A 310 8.21 6.88 15.80
C ASP A 310 8.58 8.15 15.04
N ALA A 311 9.73 8.16 14.35
CA ALA A 311 10.11 9.25 13.47
C ALA A 311 9.03 9.51 12.39
N GLU A 312 8.54 8.45 11.73
CA GLU A 312 7.44 8.52 10.75
C GLU A 312 6.15 9.09 11.39
N ARG A 313 5.77 8.62 12.58
CA ARG A 313 4.58 9.12 13.31
C ARG A 313 4.70 10.60 13.67
N VAL A 314 5.88 11.07 14.10
CA VAL A 314 6.12 12.47 14.45
C VAL A 314 6.10 13.36 13.20
N LEU A 315 6.74 12.93 12.10
CA LEU A 315 6.74 13.67 10.83
C LEU A 315 5.35 13.73 10.19
N THR A 316 4.53 12.69 10.34
CA THR A 316 3.12 12.71 9.92
C THR A 316 2.33 13.79 10.68
N ARG A 317 2.55 13.92 12.00
CA ARG A 317 1.95 15.00 12.80
C ARG A 317 2.49 16.38 12.40
N ALA A 318 3.77 16.49 12.08
CA ALA A 318 4.39 17.72 11.59
C ALA A 318 3.78 18.17 10.25
N LEU A 319 3.51 17.23 9.34
CA LEU A 319 2.91 17.53 8.04
C LEU A 319 1.48 18.07 8.19
N ALA A 320 0.70 17.49 9.10
CA ALA A 320 -0.63 18.00 9.45
C ALA A 320 -0.56 19.40 10.10
N ALA A 321 0.36 19.60 11.05
CA ALA A 321 0.55 20.87 11.76
C ALA A 321 1.05 22.02 10.86
N SER A 322 1.84 21.71 9.84
CA SER A 322 2.38 22.68 8.87
C SER A 322 1.42 23.03 7.73
N GLY A 323 0.23 22.42 7.68
CA GLY A 323 -0.72 22.64 6.59
C GLY A 323 -0.28 21.99 5.26
N ASN A 324 0.36 20.82 5.33
CA ASN A 324 0.93 20.07 4.20
C ASN A 324 2.17 20.71 3.54
N ASP A 325 3.04 21.36 4.32
CA ASP A 325 4.31 21.90 3.83
C ASP A 325 5.17 20.84 3.10
N PHE A 326 5.82 21.26 2.01
CA PHE A 326 6.55 20.35 1.13
C PHE A 326 7.92 19.91 1.69
N GLN A 327 8.59 20.75 2.49
CA GLN A 327 9.85 20.38 3.14
C GLN A 327 9.58 19.33 4.22
N VAL A 328 8.52 19.52 5.00
CA VAL A 328 8.07 18.53 6.00
C VAL A 328 7.64 17.23 5.31
N ARG A 329 6.96 17.31 4.16
CA ARG A 329 6.63 16.13 3.35
C ARG A 329 7.87 15.38 2.90
N GLU A 330 8.90 16.08 2.41
CA GLU A 330 10.14 15.44 1.97
C GLU A 330 10.88 14.75 3.12
N ARG A 331 10.88 15.33 4.33
CA ARG A 331 11.38 14.65 5.53
C ARG A 331 10.58 13.40 5.89
N LEU A 332 9.24 13.43 5.76
CA LEU A 332 8.39 12.25 5.96
C LEU A 332 8.67 11.15 4.93
N GLU A 333 8.73 11.51 3.64
CA GLU A 333 9.11 10.62 2.54
C GLU A 333 10.47 9.95 2.80
N ASP A 334 11.48 10.72 3.22
CA ASP A 334 12.82 10.19 3.55
C ASP A 334 12.79 9.23 4.75
N ALA A 335 11.99 9.53 5.78
CA ALA A 335 11.83 8.67 6.96
C ALA A 335 11.11 7.36 6.64
N GLN A 336 10.09 7.40 5.77
CA GLN A 336 9.39 6.21 5.28
C GLN A 336 10.34 5.27 4.51
N VAL A 337 11.14 5.84 3.61
CA VAL A 337 12.17 5.10 2.87
C VAL A 337 13.24 4.54 3.81
N ARG A 338 13.69 5.31 4.82
CA ARG A 338 14.67 4.86 5.81
C ARG A 338 14.15 3.68 6.63
N ARG A 339 12.91 3.76 7.14
CA ARG A 339 12.25 2.69 7.89
C ARG A 339 12.19 1.39 7.10
N LEU A 340 11.74 1.47 5.83
CA LEU A 340 11.56 0.29 4.99
C LEU A 340 12.90 -0.27 4.49
N LYS A 341 13.92 0.57 4.28
CA LYS A 341 15.31 0.13 4.05
C LYS A 341 15.88 -0.62 5.23
N HIS A 342 15.77 -0.08 6.44
CA HIS A 342 16.24 -0.76 7.65
C HIS A 342 15.58 -2.14 7.80
N LEU A 343 14.25 -2.24 7.63
CA LEU A 343 13.56 -3.53 7.64
C LEU A 343 14.11 -4.51 6.59
N VAL A 344 14.35 -4.06 5.35
CA VAL A 344 14.96 -4.89 4.31
C VAL A 344 16.37 -5.34 4.71
N THR A 345 17.22 -4.44 5.23
CA THR A 345 18.58 -4.78 5.67
C THR A 345 18.61 -5.76 6.84
N THR A 346 17.70 -5.63 7.80
CA THR A 346 17.55 -6.59 8.91
C THR A 346 17.17 -7.97 8.40
N LEU A 347 16.17 -8.06 7.50
CA LEU A 347 15.78 -9.31 6.84
C LEU A 347 16.89 -9.90 5.94
N GLU A 348 17.71 -9.07 5.31
CA GLU A 348 18.89 -9.50 4.53
C GLU A 348 19.96 -10.13 5.43
N HIS A 349 20.20 -9.55 6.61
CA HIS A 349 21.13 -10.08 7.60
C HIS A 349 20.61 -11.38 8.23
N GLU A 350 19.33 -11.46 8.58
CA GLU A 350 18.68 -12.70 9.03
C GLU A 350 18.77 -13.80 7.95
N ALA A 351 18.47 -13.46 6.68
CA ALA A 351 18.54 -14.41 5.56
C ALA A 351 19.96 -14.90 5.27
N ALA A 352 20.99 -14.09 5.58
CA ALA A 352 22.39 -14.50 5.47
C ALA A 352 22.80 -15.51 6.55
N GLN A 353 22.15 -15.48 7.73
CA GLN A 353 22.41 -16.40 8.84
C GLN A 353 21.56 -17.67 8.76
N GLN A 354 20.27 -17.54 8.47
CA GLN A 354 19.28 -18.64 8.47
C GLN A 354 18.38 -18.56 7.23
N PRO A 355 18.85 -19.04 6.06
CA PRO A 355 18.12 -18.89 4.80
C PRO A 355 16.95 -19.88 4.66
N THR A 356 15.76 -19.50 5.13
CA THR A 356 14.50 -20.23 4.91
C THR A 356 13.75 -19.75 3.66
N GLU A 357 12.83 -20.56 3.13
CA GLU A 357 12.02 -20.20 1.95
C GLU A 357 11.07 -19.03 2.25
N GLU A 358 10.38 -19.08 3.39
CA GLU A 358 9.52 -18.00 3.91
C GLU A 358 10.27 -16.66 4.01
N LEU A 359 11.51 -16.68 4.50
CA LEU A 359 12.32 -15.47 4.66
C LEU A 359 12.82 -14.92 3.30
N ARG A 360 13.12 -15.80 2.33
CA ARG A 360 13.41 -15.38 0.94
C ARG A 360 12.19 -14.70 0.31
N GLU A 361 11.00 -15.27 0.47
CA GLU A 361 9.75 -14.68 -0.01
C GLU A 361 9.44 -13.35 0.66
N ASN A 362 9.51 -13.28 2.00
CA ASN A 362 9.28 -12.05 2.75
C ASN A 362 10.27 -10.96 2.32
N LEU A 363 11.57 -11.28 2.22
CA LEU A 363 12.59 -10.36 1.73
C LEU A 363 12.31 -9.88 0.29
N GLN A 364 11.88 -10.78 -0.61
CA GLN A 364 11.49 -10.39 -1.98
C GLN A 364 10.27 -9.45 -1.97
N ARG A 365 9.25 -9.75 -1.16
CA ARG A 365 8.07 -8.88 -0.96
C ARG A 365 8.48 -7.51 -0.41
N ARG A 366 9.35 -7.44 0.62
CA ARG A 366 9.83 -6.15 1.19
C ARG A 366 10.72 -5.35 0.25
N ARG A 367 11.55 -5.99 -0.57
CA ARG A 367 12.31 -5.32 -1.63
C ARG A 367 11.37 -4.74 -2.72
N ALA A 368 10.27 -5.43 -3.04
CA ALA A 368 9.26 -4.92 -3.96
C ALA A 368 8.45 -3.75 -3.35
N ASP A 369 8.02 -3.86 -2.08
CA ASP A 369 7.38 -2.77 -1.32
C ASP A 369 8.27 -1.51 -1.32
N LEU A 370 9.57 -1.68 -1.02
CA LEU A 370 10.54 -0.59 -1.01
C LEU A 370 10.66 0.08 -2.38
N ASN A 371 10.84 -0.70 -3.45
CA ASN A 371 10.96 -0.13 -4.79
C ASN A 371 9.66 0.58 -5.25
N ARG A 372 8.48 0.10 -4.81
CA ARG A 372 7.19 0.75 -5.07
C ARG A 372 7.06 2.10 -4.34
N LEU A 373 7.37 2.14 -3.04
CA LEU A 373 7.36 3.37 -2.24
C LEU A 373 8.31 4.41 -2.84
N GLU A 374 9.53 3.99 -3.17
CA GLU A 374 10.54 4.89 -3.74
C GLU A 374 10.16 5.39 -5.14
N LEU A 375 9.47 4.57 -5.96
CA LEU A 375 8.90 5.02 -7.23
C LEU A 375 7.84 6.11 -7.06
N GLU A 376 6.93 5.94 -6.11
CA GLU A 376 5.86 6.92 -5.81
C GLU A 376 6.48 8.26 -5.37
N ILE A 377 7.41 8.21 -4.42
CA ILE A 377 8.13 9.38 -3.90
C ILE A 377 8.94 10.08 -5.01
N LEU A 378 9.74 9.34 -5.78
CA LEU A 378 10.55 9.92 -6.86
C LEU A 378 9.70 10.50 -7.99
N THR A 379 8.55 9.90 -8.29
CA THR A 379 7.57 10.45 -9.25
C THR A 379 7.00 11.78 -8.73
N GLY A 380 6.59 11.83 -7.46
CA GLY A 380 6.11 13.05 -6.82
C GLY A 380 7.19 14.14 -6.74
N ARG A 381 8.44 13.78 -6.44
CA ARG A 381 9.60 14.71 -6.44
C ARG A 381 9.94 15.19 -7.84
N HIS A 382 9.85 14.33 -8.87
CA HIS A 382 10.09 14.73 -10.25
C HIS A 382 9.06 15.76 -10.73
N GLN A 383 7.79 15.62 -10.35
CA GLN A 383 6.75 16.62 -10.65
C GLN A 383 7.03 17.98 -9.97
N ARG A 384 7.57 17.98 -8.74
CA ARG A 384 7.98 19.21 -8.03
C ARG A 384 9.26 19.84 -8.60
N TYR A 385 10.22 19.00 -8.99
CA TYR A 385 11.56 19.43 -9.43
C TYR A 385 11.93 18.84 -10.82
N PRO A 386 11.20 19.19 -11.91
CA PRO A 386 11.38 18.54 -13.22
C PRO A 386 12.75 18.78 -13.87
N LYS A 387 13.54 19.73 -13.35
CA LYS A 387 14.91 20.04 -13.78
C LYS A 387 16.00 19.32 -12.97
N ASN A 388 15.67 18.70 -11.83
CA ASN A 388 16.66 17.96 -11.05
C ASN A 388 16.99 16.63 -11.76
N VAL A 389 18.26 16.45 -12.12
CA VAL A 389 18.72 15.27 -12.89
C VAL A 389 18.97 14.06 -11.99
N GLU A 390 19.38 14.24 -10.73
CA GLU A 390 19.56 13.15 -9.77
C GLU A 390 18.25 12.39 -9.53
N ILE A 391 17.15 13.13 -9.38
CA ILE A 391 15.80 12.55 -9.25
C ILE A 391 15.42 11.74 -10.51
N LYS A 392 15.75 12.24 -11.72
CA LYS A 392 15.52 11.49 -12.97
C LYS A 392 16.36 10.22 -13.02
N HIS A 393 17.62 10.29 -12.62
CA HIS A 393 18.52 9.14 -12.60
C HIS A 393 17.98 8.05 -11.68
N GLU A 394 17.69 8.40 -10.43
CA GLU A 394 17.12 7.47 -9.45
C GLU A 394 15.76 6.90 -9.89
N LEU A 395 14.87 7.73 -10.43
CA LEU A 395 13.59 7.27 -10.97
C LEU A 395 13.80 6.24 -12.10
N GLY A 396 14.75 6.48 -13.00
CA GLY A 396 15.17 5.54 -14.04
C GLY A 396 15.65 4.20 -13.46
N LEU A 397 16.46 4.22 -12.39
CA LEU A 397 16.92 3.01 -11.70
C LEU A 397 15.76 2.23 -11.06
N ARG A 398 14.78 2.90 -10.44
CA ARG A 398 13.65 2.20 -9.80
C ARG A 398 12.63 1.67 -10.82
N LEU A 399 12.46 2.36 -11.96
CA LEU A 399 11.69 1.88 -13.11
C LEU A 399 12.34 0.63 -13.73
N LYS A 400 13.68 0.60 -13.86
CA LYS A 400 14.42 -0.60 -14.27
C LYS A 400 14.17 -1.77 -13.31
N ARG A 401 14.28 -1.54 -12.00
CA ARG A 401 14.01 -2.58 -10.96
C ARG A 401 12.58 -3.11 -11.00
N ALA A 402 11.60 -2.28 -11.36
CA ALA A 402 10.21 -2.68 -11.57
C ALA A 402 9.95 -3.36 -12.94
N GLY A 403 10.97 -3.55 -13.78
CA GLY A 403 10.84 -4.13 -15.13
C GLY A 403 10.27 -3.17 -16.18
N ASN A 404 10.02 -1.91 -15.83
CA ASN A 404 9.55 -0.88 -16.78
C ASN A 404 10.72 -0.27 -17.56
N PHE A 405 11.38 -1.13 -18.34
CA PHE A 405 12.58 -0.77 -19.11
C PHE A 405 12.33 0.34 -20.14
N ALA A 406 11.11 0.43 -20.69
CA ALA A 406 10.77 1.40 -21.73
C ALA A 406 10.72 2.84 -21.21
N GLU A 407 10.25 3.05 -19.98
CA GLU A 407 10.26 4.36 -19.34
C GLU A 407 11.58 4.65 -18.64
N ALA A 408 12.22 3.64 -18.03
CA ALA A 408 13.56 3.76 -17.46
C ALA A 408 14.56 4.36 -18.46
N VAL A 409 14.57 3.89 -19.72
CA VAL A 409 15.46 4.43 -20.78
C VAL A 409 15.27 5.92 -21.01
N LYS A 410 14.03 6.47 -20.94
CA LYS A 410 13.79 7.90 -21.15
C LYS A 410 14.52 8.75 -20.10
N PHE A 411 14.31 8.42 -18.83
CA PHE A 411 14.92 9.16 -17.72
C PHE A 411 16.44 8.93 -17.64
N LEU A 412 16.92 7.73 -17.97
CA LEU A 412 18.36 7.44 -18.01
C LEU A 412 19.06 8.13 -19.19
N ASP A 413 18.43 8.24 -20.36
CA ASP A 413 18.98 9.00 -21.51
C ASP A 413 19.08 10.50 -21.21
N GLU A 414 18.09 11.08 -20.52
CA GLU A 414 18.16 12.46 -20.04
C GLU A 414 19.26 12.63 -19.00
N SER A 415 19.39 11.67 -18.07
CA SER A 415 20.43 11.69 -17.03
C SER A 415 21.84 11.55 -17.62
N ALA A 416 21.98 10.83 -18.74
CA ALA A 416 23.23 10.63 -19.44
C ALA A 416 23.81 11.91 -20.10
N GLN A 417 23.04 13.00 -20.14
CA GLN A 417 23.50 14.30 -20.65
C GLN A 417 24.39 15.04 -19.64
N VAL A 418 24.34 14.68 -18.35
CA VAL A 418 25.21 15.23 -17.32
C VAL A 418 26.51 14.40 -17.26
N PRO A 419 27.71 14.99 -17.45
CA PRO A 419 28.96 14.26 -17.53
C PRO A 419 29.21 13.29 -16.37
N ASP A 420 28.97 13.73 -15.14
CA ASP A 420 29.24 12.96 -13.92
C ASP A 420 28.35 11.71 -13.80
N LEU A 421 27.14 11.76 -14.36
CA LEU A 421 26.18 10.65 -14.38
C LEU A 421 26.25 9.82 -15.67
N ALA A 422 26.89 10.34 -16.73
CA ALA A 422 26.88 9.74 -18.08
C ALA A 422 27.33 8.28 -18.08
N ALA A 423 28.45 7.98 -17.39
CA ALA A 423 28.96 6.62 -17.30
C ALA A 423 27.97 5.64 -16.67
N VAL A 424 27.27 6.05 -15.60
CA VAL A 424 26.26 5.23 -14.89
C VAL A 424 25.02 5.07 -15.75
N ALA A 425 24.44 6.20 -16.17
CA ALA A 425 23.16 6.25 -16.85
C ALA A 425 23.19 5.53 -18.20
N LEU A 426 24.27 5.65 -18.97
CA LEU A 426 24.45 4.94 -20.25
C LEU A 426 24.59 3.42 -20.06
N LEU A 427 25.28 2.98 -19.01
CA LEU A 427 25.45 1.57 -18.69
C LEU A 427 24.09 0.92 -18.33
N GLU A 428 23.33 1.60 -17.49
CA GLU A 428 22.00 1.19 -17.03
C GLU A 428 20.96 1.23 -18.18
N ALA A 429 21.00 2.26 -19.02
CA ALA A 429 20.14 2.36 -20.21
C ALA A 429 20.50 1.29 -21.26
N GLY A 430 21.77 0.88 -21.35
CA GLY A 430 22.22 -0.24 -22.16
C GLY A 430 21.59 -1.57 -21.73
N GLU A 431 21.53 -1.84 -20.42
CA GLU A 431 20.83 -3.03 -19.89
C GLU A 431 19.34 -2.99 -20.23
N CYS A 432 18.67 -1.86 -19.99
CA CYS A 432 17.26 -1.71 -20.29
C CYS A 432 16.97 -1.93 -21.78
N ARG A 433 17.80 -1.38 -22.68
CA ARG A 433 17.72 -1.62 -24.13
C ARG A 433 17.95 -3.09 -24.50
N GLN A 434 18.83 -3.80 -23.80
CA GLN A 434 19.08 -5.22 -24.00
C GLN A 434 17.86 -6.08 -23.59
N HIS A 435 17.21 -5.76 -22.46
CA HIS A 435 15.93 -6.39 -22.06
C HIS A 435 14.81 -6.13 -23.08
N LEU A 436 14.77 -4.93 -23.66
CA LEU A 436 13.86 -4.56 -24.76
C LEU A 436 14.27 -5.15 -26.13
N ARG A 437 15.26 -6.05 -26.18
CA ARG A 437 15.81 -6.68 -27.40
C ARG A 437 16.38 -5.70 -28.44
N LYS A 438 16.64 -4.44 -28.05
CA LYS A 438 17.28 -3.41 -28.89
C LYS A 438 18.81 -3.54 -28.82
N TYR A 439 19.32 -4.70 -29.22
CA TYR A 439 20.71 -5.10 -28.99
C TYR A 439 21.75 -4.14 -29.62
N GLN A 440 21.48 -3.63 -30.83
CA GLN A 440 22.38 -2.67 -31.47
C GLN A 440 22.47 -1.34 -30.70
N ASP A 441 21.36 -0.86 -30.14
CA ASP A 441 21.37 0.37 -29.33
C ASP A 441 21.97 0.13 -27.95
N ALA A 442 21.73 -1.04 -27.34
CA ALA A 442 22.40 -1.45 -26.10
C ALA A 442 23.94 -1.48 -26.26
N LEU A 443 24.45 -2.02 -27.39
CA LEU A 443 25.88 -2.01 -27.70
C LEU A 443 26.44 -0.58 -27.82
N LYS A 444 25.75 0.32 -28.53
CA LYS A 444 26.13 1.76 -28.60
C LYS A 444 26.21 2.37 -27.19
N CYS A 445 25.25 2.06 -26.32
CA CYS A 445 25.21 2.59 -24.95
C CYS A 445 26.37 2.08 -24.10
N TYR A 446 26.69 0.78 -24.14
CA TYR A 446 27.85 0.25 -23.41
C TYR A 446 29.18 0.83 -23.92
N LEU A 447 29.32 1.08 -25.22
CA LEU A 447 30.49 1.74 -25.79
C LEU A 447 30.61 3.20 -25.35
N ALA A 448 29.50 3.93 -25.30
CA ALA A 448 29.44 5.30 -24.81
C ALA A 448 29.71 5.37 -23.29
N ALA A 449 29.16 4.44 -22.51
CA ALA A 449 29.45 4.29 -21.08
C ALA A 449 30.93 4.02 -20.82
N ALA A 450 31.55 3.12 -21.61
CA ALA A 450 32.98 2.86 -21.53
C ALA A 450 33.82 4.12 -21.86
N LYS A 451 33.40 4.92 -22.86
CA LYS A 451 34.08 6.19 -23.18
C LYS A 451 33.97 7.20 -22.03
N ALA A 452 32.80 7.35 -21.42
CA ALA A 452 32.58 8.25 -20.30
C ALA A 452 33.31 7.81 -19.02
N ALA A 453 33.40 6.50 -18.77
CA ALA A 453 34.04 5.94 -17.59
C ALA A 453 35.58 5.87 -17.66
N GLN A 454 36.19 5.99 -18.85
CA GLN A 454 37.58 5.59 -19.13
C GLN A 454 38.62 6.15 -18.15
N GLU A 455 38.43 7.39 -17.69
CA GLU A 455 39.36 8.09 -16.78
C GLU A 455 38.74 8.33 -15.39
N ALA A 456 37.40 8.39 -15.29
CA ALA A 456 36.68 8.74 -14.07
C ALA A 456 36.31 7.52 -13.20
N ASP A 457 36.07 6.34 -13.79
CA ASP A 457 35.66 5.14 -13.05
C ASP A 457 36.23 3.86 -13.70
N PRO A 458 37.39 3.36 -13.23
CA PRO A 458 38.02 2.17 -13.76
C PRO A 458 37.16 0.90 -13.70
N GLU A 459 36.33 0.73 -12.67
CA GLU A 459 35.50 -0.48 -12.52
C GLU A 459 34.29 -0.44 -13.46
N ARG A 460 33.62 0.71 -13.56
CA ARG A 460 32.53 0.91 -14.52
C ARG A 460 33.04 0.88 -15.96
N PHE A 461 34.28 1.31 -16.20
CA PHE A 461 34.96 1.17 -17.49
C PHE A 461 35.17 -0.31 -17.85
N LYS A 462 35.76 -1.12 -16.96
CA LYS A 462 35.93 -2.58 -17.16
C LYS A 462 34.58 -3.27 -17.39
N LEU A 463 33.56 -2.97 -16.58
CA LEU A 463 32.22 -3.54 -16.71
C LEU A 463 31.55 -3.17 -18.04
N SER A 464 31.73 -1.93 -18.51
CA SER A 464 31.19 -1.46 -19.79
C SER A 464 31.88 -2.14 -20.98
N LEU A 465 33.21 -2.29 -20.95
CA LEU A 465 33.96 -3.06 -21.95
C LEU A 465 33.52 -4.53 -21.99
N TYR A 466 33.36 -5.16 -20.82
CA TYR A 466 32.88 -6.53 -20.70
C TYR A 466 31.50 -6.69 -21.36
N ARG A 467 30.51 -5.89 -20.96
CA ARG A 467 29.15 -5.97 -21.52
C ARG A 467 29.09 -5.67 -23.02
N ALA A 468 29.84 -4.67 -23.48
CA ALA A 468 29.96 -4.37 -24.91
C ALA A 468 30.57 -5.56 -25.68
N GLY A 469 31.65 -6.16 -25.17
CA GLY A 469 32.33 -7.31 -25.80
C GLY A 469 31.45 -8.56 -25.86
N VAL A 470 30.76 -8.90 -24.77
CA VAL A 470 29.82 -10.04 -24.72
C VAL A 470 28.63 -9.84 -25.66
N LEU A 471 28.06 -8.63 -25.70
CA LEU A 471 26.94 -8.33 -26.59
C LEU A 471 27.36 -8.29 -28.06
N ALA A 472 28.55 -7.76 -28.38
CA ALA A 472 29.11 -7.80 -29.73
C ALA A 472 29.32 -9.25 -30.21
N ALA A 473 29.80 -10.15 -29.35
CA ALA A 473 29.91 -11.58 -29.65
C ALA A 473 28.54 -12.22 -29.93
N GLY A 474 27.53 -11.91 -29.10
CA GLY A 474 26.14 -12.37 -29.32
C GLY A 474 25.52 -11.86 -30.64
N LEU A 475 25.98 -10.69 -31.12
CA LEU A 475 25.61 -10.10 -32.41
C LEU A 475 26.48 -10.57 -33.59
N LYS A 476 27.40 -11.53 -33.36
CA LYS A 476 28.39 -12.02 -34.33
C LYS A 476 29.33 -10.94 -34.89
N ALA A 477 29.47 -9.82 -34.18
CA ALA A 477 30.42 -8.75 -34.51
C ALA A 477 31.83 -9.11 -33.99
N TRP A 478 32.41 -10.19 -34.53
CA TRP A 478 33.58 -10.85 -33.97
C TRP A 478 34.80 -9.93 -33.81
N ASP A 479 35.15 -9.13 -34.82
CA ASP A 479 36.27 -8.18 -34.75
C ASP A 479 36.10 -7.16 -33.61
N GLN A 480 34.87 -6.70 -33.39
CA GLN A 480 34.55 -5.74 -32.34
C GLN A 480 34.56 -6.40 -30.96
N ALA A 481 34.03 -7.62 -30.85
CA ALA A 481 34.07 -8.42 -29.62
C ALA A 481 35.51 -8.73 -29.19
N GLU A 482 36.36 -9.19 -30.12
CA GLU A 482 37.78 -9.45 -29.88
C GLU A 482 38.51 -8.17 -29.44
N LYS A 483 38.28 -7.04 -30.11
CA LYS A 483 38.88 -5.75 -29.74
C LYS A 483 38.48 -5.29 -28.34
N LEU A 484 37.21 -5.49 -27.94
CA LEU A 484 36.69 -5.06 -26.64
C LEU A 484 37.16 -5.96 -25.49
N LEU A 485 37.03 -7.29 -25.64
CA LEU A 485 37.48 -8.26 -24.63
C LEU A 485 39.01 -8.26 -24.51
N GLY A 486 39.73 -8.14 -25.63
CA GLY A 486 41.18 -7.99 -25.63
C GLY A 486 41.65 -6.68 -24.99
N ARG A 487 40.90 -5.57 -25.11
CA ARG A 487 41.19 -4.32 -24.37
C ARG A 487 40.96 -4.50 -22.87
N LEU A 488 39.88 -5.17 -22.48
CA LEU A 488 39.56 -5.47 -21.08
C LEU A 488 40.67 -6.31 -20.42
N LEU A 489 41.08 -7.41 -21.05
CA LEU A 489 42.09 -8.34 -20.50
C LEU A 489 43.51 -7.74 -20.41
N ARG A 490 43.81 -6.68 -21.17
CA ARG A 490 45.05 -5.90 -20.99
C ARG A 490 45.04 -5.02 -19.73
N ILE A 491 43.85 -4.67 -19.24
CA ILE A 491 43.65 -3.86 -18.03
C ILE A 491 43.55 -4.79 -16.82
N ASP A 492 42.78 -5.88 -16.96
CA ASP A 492 42.49 -6.84 -15.91
C ASP A 492 42.42 -8.26 -16.52
N PRO A 493 43.54 -9.01 -16.51
CA PRO A 493 43.61 -10.34 -17.10
C PRO A 493 42.66 -11.37 -16.48
N ASN A 494 42.22 -11.13 -15.24
CA ASN A 494 41.39 -12.05 -14.46
C ASN A 494 39.92 -11.59 -14.38
N TYR A 495 39.49 -10.66 -15.24
CA TYR A 495 38.13 -10.12 -15.20
C TYR A 495 37.07 -11.15 -15.61
N ARG A 496 36.47 -11.81 -14.61
CA ARG A 496 35.37 -12.78 -14.77
C ARG A 496 35.76 -13.91 -15.72
N ASP A 497 34.93 -14.19 -16.72
CA ASP A 497 35.14 -15.20 -17.76
C ASP A 497 35.61 -14.60 -19.10
N ALA A 498 36.13 -13.36 -19.10
CA ALA A 498 36.43 -12.63 -20.34
C ALA A 498 37.47 -13.32 -21.24
N ALA A 499 38.45 -14.03 -20.67
CA ALA A 499 39.44 -14.81 -21.43
C ALA A 499 38.76 -15.96 -22.21
N ALA A 500 38.02 -16.82 -21.53
CA ALA A 500 37.28 -17.93 -22.15
C ALA A 500 36.24 -17.46 -23.19
N ARG A 501 35.71 -16.23 -23.06
CA ARG A 501 34.86 -15.60 -24.08
C ARG A 501 35.64 -15.10 -25.29
N LEU A 502 36.83 -14.55 -25.09
CA LEU A 502 37.69 -14.08 -26.18
C LEU A 502 38.17 -15.25 -27.06
N ASP A 503 38.53 -16.38 -26.47
CA ASP A 503 38.98 -17.55 -27.23
C ASP A 503 37.84 -18.12 -28.10
N LYS A 504 36.63 -18.26 -27.55
CA LYS A 504 35.42 -18.62 -28.32
C LYS A 504 35.11 -17.66 -29.46
N VAL A 505 35.36 -16.35 -29.28
CA VAL A 505 35.20 -15.35 -30.36
C VAL A 505 36.21 -15.56 -31.48
N ARG A 506 37.45 -15.96 -31.17
CA ARG A 506 38.49 -16.26 -32.17
C ARG A 506 38.17 -17.52 -32.94
N GLU A 507 37.76 -18.59 -32.27
CA GLU A 507 37.28 -19.83 -32.90
C GLU A 507 36.10 -19.54 -33.84
N SER A 508 35.10 -18.77 -33.37
CA SER A 508 33.90 -18.39 -34.14
C SER A 508 34.14 -17.39 -35.28
N ARG A 509 35.37 -16.89 -35.41
CA ARG A 509 35.83 -16.00 -36.50
C ARG A 509 36.62 -16.77 -37.57
N GLN A 510 37.16 -17.93 -37.23
CA GLN A 510 37.92 -18.81 -38.13
C GLN A 510 37.02 -19.84 -38.84
N ASN A 511 35.85 -20.14 -38.25
CA ASN A 511 34.75 -20.91 -38.84
C ASN A 511 33.70 -20.00 -39.48
#